data_AF-A0A498Q4I6-F1
#
_entry.id   AF-A0A498Q4I6-F1
#
_cell.length_a   1.000
_cell.length_b   1.000
_cell.length_c   1.000
_cell.angle_alpha   90.00
_cell.angle_beta   90.00
_cell.angle_gamma   90.00
#
_symmetry.space_group_name_H-M   'P 1'
#
loop_
_entity.id
_entity.type
_entity.pdbx_description
1 polymer ?
#
loop_
_entity_poly.entity_id
_entity_poly.type
_entity_poly.pdbx_seq_one_letter_code
_entity_poly.pdbx_strand_id
1 'polypeptide(L)'
;MTQTCRSQQLSHTVLQITCESLNARYRRAIRVRGHFPTEQAALKCLYLVTRSLDPTGTGQKRWTMRWKPALNAFAITFADRTPASETN
;
A
#
# COMPACT_ATOMS: atom_id res chain seq x y z
N MET A 1 17.55 -1.35 -26.98
CA MET A 1 17.29 -2.53 -26.12
C MET A 1 17.62 -2.34 -24.63
N THR A 2 18.42 -1.33 -24.23
CA THR A 2 18.84 -1.12 -22.83
C THR A 2 17.82 -0.38 -21.94
N GLN A 3 16.96 0.49 -22.49
CA GLN A 3 15.94 1.20 -21.69
C GLN A 3 14.84 0.27 -21.15
N THR A 4 14.35 -0.67 -21.95
CA THR A 4 13.26 -1.57 -21.56
C THR A 4 13.66 -2.49 -20.40
N CYS A 5 14.91 -2.97 -20.39
CA CYS A 5 15.44 -3.81 -19.31
C CYS A 5 15.61 -3.02 -18.00
N ARG A 6 16.09 -1.77 -18.07
CA ARG A 6 16.23 -0.91 -16.89
C ARG A 6 14.87 -0.47 -16.33
N SER A 7 13.88 -0.22 -17.20
CA SER A 7 12.50 0.06 -16.82
C SER A 7 11.83 -1.15 -16.17
N GLN A 8 11.96 -2.36 -16.73
CA GLN A 8 11.42 -3.58 -16.14
C GLN A 8 12.07 -3.93 -14.79
N GLN A 9 13.39 -3.75 -14.66
CA GLN A 9 14.10 -3.95 -13.40
C GLN A 9 13.60 -2.97 -12.31
N LEU A 10 13.46 -1.68 -12.64
CA LEU A 10 12.95 -0.68 -11.69
C LEU A 10 11.51 -0.97 -11.26
N SER A 11 10.64 -1.41 -12.19
CA SER A 11 9.26 -1.80 -11.86
C SER A 11 9.21 -3.03 -10.93
N HIS A 12 10.06 -4.03 -11.17
CA HIS A 12 10.14 -5.23 -10.34
C HIS A 12 10.64 -4.91 -8.92
N THR A 13 11.67 -4.08 -8.80
CA THR A 13 12.25 -3.72 -7.49
C THR A 13 11.32 -2.80 -6.68
N VAL A 14 10.63 -1.84 -7.32
CA VAL A 14 9.70 -0.93 -6.61
C VAL A 14 8.46 -1.66 -6.08
N LEU A 15 7.93 -2.64 -6.84
CA LEU A 15 6.83 -3.49 -6.38
C LEU A 15 7.25 -4.40 -5.23
N GLN A 16 8.46 -4.98 -5.28
CA GLN A 16 8.98 -5.77 -4.17
C GLN A 16 9.10 -4.95 -2.89
N ILE A 17 9.69 -3.75 -2.92
CA ILE A 17 9.87 -2.92 -1.72
C ILE A 17 8.55 -2.65 -0.99
N THR A 18 7.44 -2.49 -1.72
CA THR A 18 6.14 -2.16 -1.13
C THR A 18 5.52 -3.35 -0.40
N CYS A 19 5.43 -4.52 -1.04
CA CYS A 19 4.82 -5.70 -0.45
C CYS A 19 5.76 -6.43 0.53
N GLU A 20 7.05 -6.45 0.23
CA GLU A 20 8.05 -7.15 1.05
C GLU A 20 8.29 -6.44 2.38
N SER A 21 8.30 -5.10 2.39
CA SER A 21 8.40 -4.32 3.65
C SER A 21 7.22 -4.56 4.58
N LEU A 22 6.02 -4.72 4.03
CA LEU A 22 4.82 -5.05 4.77
C LEU A 22 4.91 -6.47 5.36
N ASN A 23 5.28 -7.46 4.54
CA ASN A 23 5.46 -8.84 4.96
C ASN A 23 6.56 -8.99 6.04
N ALA A 24 7.65 -8.24 5.94
CA ALA A 24 8.70 -8.22 6.96
C ALA A 24 8.17 -7.73 8.32
N ARG A 25 7.32 -6.69 8.32
CA ARG A 25 6.68 -6.16 9.54
C ARG A 25 5.70 -7.16 10.15
N TYR A 26 4.88 -7.82 9.34
CA TYR A 26 3.98 -8.87 9.82
C TYR A 26 4.74 -10.04 10.45
N ARG A 27 5.80 -10.53 9.80
CA ARG A 27 6.65 -11.59 10.36
C ARG A 27 7.29 -11.20 11.68
N ARG A 28 7.72 -9.95 11.84
CA ARG A 28 8.26 -9.44 13.11
C ARG A 28 7.20 -9.45 14.21
N ALA A 29 5.99 -8.99 13.92
CA ALA A 29 4.90 -8.98 14.89
C ALA A 29 4.46 -10.40 15.31
N ILE A 30 4.41 -11.34 14.37
CA ILE A 30 4.07 -12.74 14.63
C ILE A 30 5.15 -13.41 15.48
N ARG A 31 6.44 -13.19 15.16
CA ARG A 31 7.56 -13.78 15.92
C ARG A 31 7.56 -13.35 17.40
N VAL A 32 7.20 -12.10 17.68
CA VAL A 32 7.09 -11.58 19.05
C VAL A 32 5.91 -12.19 19.82
N ARG A 33 4.82 -12.53 19.12
CA ARG A 33 3.58 -13.06 19.72
C ARG A 33 3.63 -14.58 19.96
N GLY A 34 4.33 -15.34 19.11
CA GLY A 34 4.43 -16.79 19.25
C GLY A 34 3.13 -17.52 18.88
N HIS A 35 2.62 -18.36 19.78
CA HIS A 35 1.39 -19.13 19.57
C HIS A 35 0.13 -18.27 19.77
N PHE A 36 -0.84 -18.41 18.87
CA PHE A 36 -2.13 -17.74 18.98
C PHE A 36 -3.20 -18.73 19.44
N PRO A 37 -3.99 -18.40 20.48
CA PRO A 37 -5.01 -19.30 21.02
C PRO A 37 -6.23 -19.45 20.10
N THR A 38 -6.47 -18.48 19.20
CA THR A 38 -7.57 -18.50 18.21
C THR A 38 -7.16 -17.76 16.94
N GLU A 39 -7.83 -18.07 15.82
CA GLU A 39 -7.62 -17.37 14.55
C GLU A 39 -7.95 -15.87 14.64
N GLN A 40 -9.00 -15.53 15.38
CA GLN A 40 -9.45 -14.16 15.61
C GLN A 40 -8.38 -13.33 16.35
N ALA A 41 -7.62 -13.95 17.26
CA ALA A 41 -6.50 -13.29 17.93
C ALA A 41 -5.34 -12.99 16.96
N ALA A 42 -5.06 -13.90 16.02
CA ALA A 42 -4.06 -13.69 14.97
C ALA A 42 -4.48 -12.57 14.01
N LEU A 43 -5.73 -12.57 13.57
CA LEU A 43 -6.31 -11.52 12.72
C LEU A 43 -6.28 -10.15 13.43
N LYS A 44 -6.63 -10.10 14.71
CA LYS A 44 -6.54 -8.86 15.50
C LYS A 44 -5.10 -8.35 15.60
N CYS A 45 -4.12 -9.25 15.72
CA CYS A 45 -2.71 -8.86 15.70
C CYS A 45 -2.30 -8.23 14.36
N LEU A 46 -2.63 -8.86 13.25
CA LEU A 46 -2.38 -8.33 11.90
C LEU A 46 -3.05 -6.98 11.68
N TYR A 47 -4.29 -6.82 12.15
CA TYR A 47 -5.03 -5.56 12.11
C TYR A 47 -4.30 -4.44 12.87
N LEU A 48 -3.86 -4.71 14.10
CA LEU A 48 -3.13 -3.73 14.90
C LEU A 48 -1.79 -3.33 14.26
N VAL A 49 -1.07 -4.28 13.66
CA VAL A 49 0.17 -3.98 12.92
C VAL A 49 -0.12 -3.07 11.74
N THR A 50 -1.16 -3.36 10.97
CA THR A 50 -1.55 -2.56 9.80
C THR A 50 -1.96 -1.14 10.22
N ARG A 51 -2.72 -1.00 11.30
CA ARG A 51 -3.11 0.30 11.84
C ARG A 51 -1.92 1.10 12.38
N SER A 52 -0.89 0.42 12.91
CA SER A 52 0.34 1.06 13.38
C SER A 52 1.25 1.59 12.28
N LEU A 53 0.96 1.32 11.00
CA LEU A 53 1.77 1.79 9.86
C LEU A 53 1.69 3.31 9.68
N ASP A 54 0.53 3.89 9.95
CA ASP A 54 0.29 5.33 9.86
C ASP A 54 -0.62 5.79 11.02
N PRO A 55 -0.11 5.79 12.27
CA PRO A 55 -0.92 6.08 13.45
C PRO A 55 -1.44 7.53 13.46
N THR A 56 -0.77 8.43 12.74
CA THR A 56 -1.08 9.86 12.64
C THR A 56 -1.77 10.26 11.33
N GLY A 57 -1.94 9.33 10.37
CA GLY A 57 -2.53 9.63 9.06
C GLY A 57 -1.72 10.59 8.18
N THR A 58 -0.50 10.95 8.61
CA THR A 58 0.37 11.92 7.92
C THR A 58 1.01 11.30 6.69
N GLY A 59 1.23 9.98 6.70
CA GLY A 59 1.59 9.22 5.51
C GLY A 59 0.49 9.37 4.47
N GLN A 60 -0.73 8.93 4.79
CA GLN A 60 -1.87 8.97 3.89
C GLN A 60 -2.08 10.35 3.27
N LYS A 61 -2.06 11.43 4.06
CA LYS A 61 -2.18 12.81 3.55
C LYS A 61 -1.09 13.18 2.54
N ARG A 62 0.17 12.83 2.81
CA ARG A 62 1.30 13.08 1.91
C ARG A 62 1.16 12.28 0.60
N TRP A 63 0.69 11.04 0.70
CA TRP A 63 0.48 10.17 -0.46
C TRP A 63 -0.67 10.66 -1.35
N THR A 64 -1.81 11.07 -0.77
CA THR A 64 -2.94 11.62 -1.54
C THR A 64 -2.55 12.87 -2.33
N MET A 65 -1.72 13.75 -1.77
CA MET A 65 -1.24 14.95 -2.49
C MET A 65 -0.31 14.59 -3.67
N ARG A 66 0.59 13.61 -3.49
CA ARG A 66 1.50 13.14 -4.57
C ARG A 66 0.76 12.47 -5.72
N TRP A 67 -0.39 11.84 -5.45
CA TRP A 67 -1.13 11.04 -6.43
C TRP A 67 -2.13 11.84 -7.26
N LYS A 68 -2.37 13.12 -6.93
CA LYS A 68 -3.32 13.98 -7.64
C LYS A 68 -3.08 14.07 -9.16
N PRO A 69 -1.84 14.22 -9.67
CA PRO A 69 -1.60 14.22 -11.11
C PRO A 69 -1.92 12.87 -11.79
N ALA A 70 -1.61 11.76 -11.13
CA ALA A 70 -1.92 10.43 -11.65
C ALA A 70 -3.44 10.17 -11.68
N LEU A 71 -4.15 10.62 -10.65
CA LEU A 71 -5.62 10.57 -10.60
C LEU A 71 -6.26 11.38 -11.73
N ASN A 72 -5.72 12.56 -12.06
CA ASN A 72 -6.20 13.34 -13.20
C ASN A 72 -6.01 12.60 -14.54
N ALA A 73 -4.87 11.91 -14.72
CA ALA A 73 -4.63 11.10 -15.91
C ALA A 73 -5.59 9.90 -15.99
N PHE A 74 -5.90 9.26 -14.85
CA PHE A 74 -6.90 8.18 -14.79
C PHE A 74 -8.31 8.67 -15.09
N ALA A 75 -8.69 9.86 -14.61
CA ALA A 75 -9.99 10.45 -14.91
C ALA A 75 -10.17 10.76 -16.41
N ILE A 76 -9.10 11.10 -17.13
CA ILE A 76 -9.14 11.29 -18.59
C ILE A 76 -9.22 9.94 -19.31
N THR A 77 -8.41 8.96 -18.89
CA THR A 77 -8.28 7.67 -19.59
C THR A 77 -9.47 6.73 -19.32
N PHE A 78 -10.08 6.84 -18.14
CA PHE A 78 -11.14 5.96 -17.65
C PHE A 78 -12.35 6.77 -17.16
N ALA A 79 -12.76 7.78 -17.94
CA ALA A 79 -13.84 8.70 -17.58
C ALA A 79 -15.12 8.01 -17.10
N ASP A 80 -15.50 6.89 -17.73
CA ASP A 80 -16.73 6.15 -17.42
C ASP A 80 -16.66 5.27 -16.15
N ARG A 81 -15.47 5.11 -15.55
CA ARG A 81 -15.24 4.22 -14.39
C ARG A 81 -14.78 4.95 -13.14
N THR A 82 -14.24 6.15 -13.30
CA THR A 82 -13.84 6.99 -12.17
C THR A 82 -15.07 7.74 -11.67
N PRO A 83 -15.38 7.73 -10.35
CA PRO A 83 -16.49 8.51 -9.83
C PRO A 83 -16.26 9.97 -10.24
N ALA A 84 -17.19 10.51 -11.03
CA ALA A 84 -17.18 11.94 -11.32
C ALA A 84 -17.15 12.68 -9.99
N SER A 85 -16.40 13.76 -9.92
CA SER A 85 -16.49 14.68 -8.79
C SER A 85 -17.87 15.34 -8.84
N GLU A 86 -18.90 14.65 -8.38
CA GLU A 86 -20.19 15.26 -8.09
C GLU A 86 -19.97 16.20 -6.91
N THR A 87 -19.82 17.46 -7.25
CA THR A 87 -19.94 18.61 -6.37
C THR A 87 -21.27 18.51 -5.60
N ASN A 88 -21.18 18.16 -4.32
CA ASN A 88 -22.14 18.53 -3.28
C ASN A 88 -21.37 19.22 -2.16
#